data_AF-A0A1E7JBI2-F1
#
_entry.id   AF-A0A1E7JBI2-F1
#
_cell.length_a   1.000
_cell.length_b   1.000
_cell.length_c   1.000
_cell.angle_alpha   90.00
_cell.angle_beta   90.00
_cell.angle_gamma   90.00
#
_symmetry.space_group_name_H-M   'P 1'
#
loop_
_entity.id
_entity.type
_entity.pdbx_description
1 polymer ?
#
loop_
_entity_poly.entity_id
_entity_poly.type
_entity_poly.pdbx_seq_one_letter_code
_entity_poly.pdbx_strand_id
1 'polypeptide(L)' 'MQSRGKHRILIDLEKLNTLNAEGCPACGRKFSLGDQVVLARGKWQGLKYVHGSESVFDKKSDTHYERRFYAAKRKT' A
#
# COMPACT_ATOMS: atom_id res chain seq x y z
N MET A 1 19.72 0.36 12.93
CA MET A 1 18.83 1.40 12.37
C MET A 1 17.78 0.76 11.47
N GLN A 2 16.58 0.48 11.98
CA GLN A 2 15.44 0.06 11.15
C GLN A 2 14.51 1.25 10.96
N SER A 3 14.78 2.06 9.94
CA SER A 3 14.00 3.25 9.65
C SER A 3 13.74 3.32 8.16
N ARG A 4 12.68 2.63 7.67
CA ARG A 4 12.07 2.78 6.33
C ARG A 4 10.73 2.03 6.22
N GLY A 5 9.72 2.54 6.93
CA GLY A 5 8.30 2.22 6.71
C GLY A 5 7.77 1.05 7.53
N LYS A 6 7.17 1.33 8.70
CA LYS A 6 6.60 0.37 9.65
C LYS A 6 5.50 -0.56 9.10
N HIS A 7 5.17 -0.45 7.81
CA HIS A 7 4.05 -1.17 7.21
C HIS A 7 4.40 -1.85 5.89
N ARG A 8 5.70 -2.05 5.58
CA ARG A 8 6.14 -2.80 4.41
C ARG A 8 6.29 -4.27 4.76
N ILE A 9 5.71 -5.14 3.95
CA ILE A 9 5.81 -6.59 4.08
C ILE A 9 5.98 -7.22 2.70
N LEU A 10 6.48 -8.45 2.68
CA LEU A 10 6.44 -9.31 1.50
C LEU A 10 5.15 -10.14 1.55
N ILE A 11 4.52 -10.35 0.40
CA ILE A 11 3.37 -11.25 0.28
C ILE A 11 3.85 -12.70 0.44
N ASP A 12 3.37 -13.36 1.48
CA ASP A 12 3.48 -14.81 1.68
C ASP A 12 2.20 -15.53 1.17
N LEU A 13 2.16 -16.85 1.30
CA LEU A 13 1.03 -17.68 0.86
C LEU A 13 -0.27 -17.34 1.60
N GLU A 14 -0.21 -17.06 2.91
CA GLU A 14 -1.39 -16.74 3.71
C GLU A 14 -2.01 -15.42 3.22
N LYS A 15 -1.19 -14.38 3.14
CA LYS A 15 -1.61 -13.06 2.66
C LYS A 15 -2.05 -13.09 1.22
N LEU A 16 -1.39 -13.87 0.37
CA LEU A 16 -1.82 -14.02 -1.01
C LEU A 16 -3.25 -14.57 -1.03
N ASN A 17 -3.53 -15.66 -0.32
CA ASN A 17 -4.88 -16.24 -0.29
C ASN A 17 -5.94 -15.26 0.25
N THR A 18 -5.60 -14.45 1.25
CA THR A 18 -6.52 -13.42 1.78
C THR A 18 -6.73 -12.26 0.80
N LEU A 19 -5.67 -11.76 0.16
CA LEU A 19 -5.69 -10.50 -0.59
C LEU A 19 -5.96 -10.70 -2.08
N ASN A 20 -5.82 -11.91 -2.62
CA ASN A 20 -5.94 -12.16 -4.05
C ASN A 20 -7.35 -11.95 -4.59
N ALA A 21 -8.39 -12.05 -3.75
CA ALA A 21 -9.77 -11.73 -4.16
C ALA A 21 -9.91 -10.25 -4.56
N GLU A 22 -9.43 -9.33 -3.72
CA GLU A 22 -9.49 -7.88 -3.99
C GLU A 22 -8.40 -7.43 -4.98
N GLY A 23 -7.18 -7.94 -4.85
CA GLY A 23 -6.02 -7.40 -5.55
C GLY A 23 -5.62 -6.00 -5.08
N CYS A 24 -4.67 -5.37 -5.76
CA CYS A 24 -4.20 -4.04 -5.40
C CYS A 24 -5.19 -2.96 -5.88
N PRO A 25 -5.81 -2.18 -4.98
CA PRO A 25 -6.78 -1.14 -5.36
C PRO A 25 -6.14 0.08 -6.05
N ALA A 26 -4.80 0.18 -6.06
CA ALA A 26 -4.08 1.30 -6.67
C ALA A 26 -3.76 1.05 -8.15
N CYS A 27 -3.26 -0.14 -8.51
CA CYS A 27 -2.88 -0.49 -9.88
C CYS A 27 -3.88 -1.44 -10.58
N GLY A 28 -4.83 -2.04 -9.85
CA GLY A 28 -5.80 -3.00 -10.37
C GLY A 28 -5.25 -4.41 -10.63
N ARG A 29 -3.98 -4.66 -10.32
CA ARG A 29 -3.33 -5.97 -10.52
C ARG A 29 -3.49 -6.85 -9.28
N LYS A 30 -3.49 -8.16 -9.47
CA LYS A 30 -3.41 -9.13 -8.37
C LYS A 30 -2.05 -9.08 -7.69
N PHE A 31 -1.99 -9.58 -6.46
CA PHE A 31 -0.73 -9.78 -5.75
C PHE A 31 -0.09 -11.09 -6.19
N SER A 32 1.24 -11.15 -6.11
CA SER A 32 2.04 -12.35 -6.33
C SER A 32 2.90 -12.65 -5.10
N LEU A 33 3.32 -13.91 -4.93
CA LEU A 33 4.27 -14.28 -3.88
C LEU A 33 5.55 -13.46 -4.01
N GLY A 34 6.03 -12.93 -2.88
CA GLY A 34 7.22 -12.08 -2.83
C GLY A 34 6.97 -10.63 -3.26
N ASP A 35 5.77 -10.24 -3.66
CA ASP A 35 5.46 -8.83 -3.91
C ASP A 35 5.68 -8.02 -2.64
N GLN A 36 6.39 -6.89 -2.76
CA GLN A 36 6.51 -5.95 -1.67
C GLN A 36 5.25 -5.06 -1.62
N VAL A 37 4.49 -5.17 -0.54
CA VAL A 37 3.26 -4.41 -0.33
C VAL A 37 3.34 -3.56 0.93
N VAL A 38 2.49 -2.53 0.98
CA VAL A 38 2.37 -1.64 2.14
C VAL A 38 0.92 -1.38 2.50
N LEU A 39 0.62 -1.19 3.78
CA LEU A 39 -0.69 -0.67 4.19
C LEU A 39 -0.77 0.82 3.87
N ALA A 40 -1.66 1.22 2.98
CA ALA A 40 -1.84 2.60 2.56
C ALA A 40 -3.29 3.10 2.70
N ARG A 41 -3.42 4.41 2.92
CA ARG A 41 -4.67 5.15 2.73
C ARG A 41 -4.82 5.54 1.27
N GLY A 42 -6.05 5.57 0.76
CA GLY A 42 -6.32 5.98 -0.61
C GLY A 42 -7.74 6.53 -0.77
N LYS A 43 -8.26 6.46 -1.99
CA LYS A 43 -9.65 6.82 -2.31
C LYS A 43 -10.69 5.86 -1.71
N TRP A 44 -10.24 4.78 -1.09
CA TRP A 44 -11.07 3.78 -0.40
C TRP A 44 -11.18 4.09 1.10
N GLN A 45 -12.14 3.45 1.76
CA GLN A 45 -12.29 3.51 3.21
C GLN A 45 -11.22 2.64 3.91
N GLY A 46 -10.64 3.16 4.98
CA GLY A 46 -9.66 2.44 5.81
C GLY A 46 -8.27 2.29 5.19
N LEU A 47 -7.48 1.37 5.74
CA LEU A 47 -6.16 0.98 5.22
C LEU A 47 -6.29 -0.26 4.35
N LYS A 48 -5.63 -0.27 3.20
CA LYS A 48 -5.54 -1.45 2.33
C LYS A 48 -4.11 -1.71 1.91
N TYR A 49 -3.79 -2.96 1.63
CA TYR A 49 -2.51 -3.32 1.04
C TYR A 49 -2.46 -2.84 -0.41
N VAL A 50 -1.34 -2.21 -0.77
CA VAL A 50 -1.02 -1.81 -2.14
C VAL A 50 0.41 -2.20 -2.47
N HIS A 51 0.71 -2.42 -3.75
CA HIS A 51 2.10 -2.56 -4.19
C HIS A 51 2.92 -1.36 -3.70
N GLY A 52 4.11 -1.63 -3.16
CA GLY A 52 4.95 -0.58 -2.60
C GLY A 52 5.27 0.53 -3.60
N SER A 53 5.36 0.18 -4.89
CA SER A 53 5.52 1.10 -6.02
C SER A 53 4.36 2.06 -6.21
N GLU A 54 3.17 1.77 -5.69
CA GLU A 54 1.97 2.61 -5.79
C GLU A 54 1.74 3.48 -4.54
N SER A 55 2.68 3.44 -3.59
CA SER A 55 2.57 4.17 -2.33
C SER A 55 3.63 5.26 -2.18
N VAL A 56 3.30 6.29 -1.40
CA VAL A 56 4.21 7.33 -0.92
C VAL A 56 4.14 7.34 0.60
N PHE A 57 5.29 7.34 1.25
CA PHE A 57 5.36 7.46 2.71
C PHE A 57 5.32 8.95 3.11
N ASP A 58 4.31 9.34 3.88
CA ASP A 58 4.18 10.68 4.43
C ASP A 58 4.77 10.72 5.84
N LYS A 59 5.91 11.41 5.98
CA LYS A 59 6.62 11.51 7.27
C LYS A 59 5.83 12.25 8.35
N LYS A 60 4.94 13.18 7.97
CA LYS A 60 4.16 13.99 8.92
C LYS A 60 3.11 13.15 9.65
N SER A 61 2.49 12.21 8.95
CA SER A 61 1.46 11.32 9.50
C SER A 61 1.94 9.89 9.78
N ASP A 62 3.24 9.61 9.61
CA ASP A 62 3.86 8.28 9.75
C ASP A 62 3.09 7.17 9.00
N THR A 63 2.50 7.51 7.85
CA THR A 63 1.54 6.65 7.13
C THR A 63 1.85 6.61 5.63
N HIS A 64 1.59 5.46 4.99
CA HIS A 64 1.62 5.38 3.53
C HIS A 64 0.30 5.85 2.91
N TYR A 65 0.40 6.56 1.79
CA TYR A 65 -0.73 6.94 0.96
C TYR A 65 -0.56 6.39 -0.46
N GLU A 66 -1.66 6.06 -1.11
CA GLU A 66 -1.69 5.83 -2.55
C GLU A 66 -1.19 7.08 -3.29
N ARG A 67 -0.32 6.90 -4.28
CA ARG A 67 0.43 7.99 -4.91
C ARG A 67 -0.48 9.07 -5.51
N ARG A 68 -1.54 8.69 -6.23
CA ARG A 68 -2.48 9.61 -6.88
C ARG A 68 -3.35 10.33 -5.85
N PHE A 69 -3.82 9.62 -4.82
CA PHE A 69 -4.55 10.20 -3.70
C PHE A 69 -3.70 11.21 -2.94
N TYR A 70 -2.45 10.89 -2.64
CA TYR A 70 -1.53 11.81 -1.99
C TYR A 70 -1.27 13.06 -2.83
N ALA A 71 -1.08 12.89 -4.14
CA ALA A 71 -0.89 14.01 -5.06
C ALA A 71 -2.13 14.92 -5.14
N ALA A 72 -3.34 14.36 -5.12
CA ALA A 72 -4.58 15.14 -5.06
C ALA A 72 -4.72 15.89 -3.73
N LYS A 73 -4.46 15.22 -2.60
CA LYS A 73 -4.51 15.82 -1.25
C LYS A 73 -3.57 17.02 -1.09
N ARG A 74 -2.41 17.02 -1.76
CA ARG A 74 -1.43 18.12 -1.69
C ARG A 74 -1.75 19.33 -2.57
N LYS A 75 -2.73 19.22 -3.46
CA LYS A 75 -3.20 20.31 -4.34
C LYS A 75 -4.35 21.12 -3.73
N THR A 76 -4.86 20.68 -2.59
CA THR A 76 -5.88 21.36 -1.78
C THR A 76 -5.22 21.96 -0.56
#